data_AF-X0UU70-F1
#
_entry.id   AF-X0UU70-F1
#
_cell.length_a   1.000
_cell.length_b   1.000
_cell.length_c   1.000
_cell.angle_alpha   90.00
_cell.angle_beta   90.00
_cell.angle_gamma   90.00
#
_symmetry.space_group_name_H-M   'P 1'
#
loop_
_entity.id
_entity.type
_entity.pdbx_description
1 polymer ?
#
loop_
_entity_poly.entity_id
_entity_poly.type
_entity_poly.pdbx_seq_one_letter_code
_entity_poly.pdbx_strand_id
1 'polypeptide(L)'
;MNRTNRNGKLDRMEGFARKVVKENDLPTKIITTLDRREALKDADYVINMIQVGGVNVFRKDYEIPMKYGVDQCIGDTMGPGGIFRALRTIPIVIDIAHDMEELCPKALLLNYTNPMAMVCWALGEATTVNFIGLCHGVQTTLDLISRYVAVDKENIDYLCAGINHMDWFLKLEKDGRDLYPIFKENIEKPEYYINEKVRGEVMRHFGYFMTESTGHLSEYLPWFRKNKKALNLYCDEPAFGGESGAYYRWCKKVADKFEKVDYL
;
A
#
# COMPACT_ATOMS: atom_id res chain seq x y z
N MET A 1 15.99 -7.23 15.87
CA MET A 1 16.83 -6.02 16.02
C MET A 1 15.95 -4.82 16.26
N ASN A 2 16.19 -4.09 17.35
CA ASN A 2 15.58 -2.77 17.56
C ASN A 2 16.18 -1.85 16.49
N ARG A 3 15.37 -1.41 15.52
CA ARG A 3 15.85 -0.79 14.26
C ARG A 3 16.30 0.67 14.42
N THR A 4 16.31 1.17 15.65
CA THR A 4 16.46 2.56 16.07
C THR A 4 17.70 2.80 16.94
N ASN A 5 18.77 2.00 16.79
CA ASN A 5 20.04 2.24 17.47
C ASN A 5 21.06 2.92 16.54
N ARG A 6 22.07 3.60 17.10
CA ARG A 6 23.26 4.08 16.36
C ARG A 6 23.95 2.90 15.64
N ASN A 7 24.48 3.15 14.44
CA ASN A 7 24.87 2.20 13.40
C ASN A 7 23.72 1.34 12.81
N GLY A 8 22.48 1.84 12.95
CA GLY A 8 21.26 1.14 12.54
C GLY A 8 20.80 1.48 11.11
N LYS A 9 19.48 1.36 10.89
CA LYS A 9 18.88 1.70 9.59
C LYS A 9 18.93 3.19 9.28
N LEU A 10 18.80 4.03 10.30
CA LEU A 10 18.81 5.49 10.17
C LEU A 10 20.15 5.97 9.62
N ASP A 11 21.26 5.55 10.21
CA ASP A 11 22.60 5.96 9.83
C ASP A 11 22.96 5.53 8.39
N ARG A 12 22.51 4.34 7.96
CA ARG A 12 22.65 3.91 6.56
C ARG A 12 21.86 4.79 5.59
N MET A 13 20.60 5.11 5.92
CA MET A 13 19.78 6.02 5.12
C MET A 13 20.35 7.43 5.08
N GLU A 14 20.92 7.90 6.20
CA GLU A 14 21.62 9.18 6.26
C GLU A 14 22.82 9.21 5.32
N GLY A 15 23.66 8.17 5.35
CA GLY A 15 24.82 8.03 4.47
C GLY A 15 24.42 8.09 3.00
N PHE A 16 23.38 7.33 2.63
CA PHE A 16 22.80 7.36 1.29
C PHE A 16 22.30 8.75 0.89
N ALA A 17 21.47 9.38 1.72
CA ALA A 17 20.91 10.70 1.43
C ALA A 17 22.01 11.76 1.28
N ARG A 18 23.04 11.73 2.13
CA ARG A 18 24.20 12.64 2.05
C ARG A 18 24.99 12.42 0.76
N LYS A 19 25.15 11.16 0.33
CA LYS A 19 25.79 10.83 -0.95
C LYS A 19 24.99 11.40 -2.12
N VAL A 20 23.67 11.20 -2.16
CA VAL A 20 22.79 11.75 -3.19
C VAL A 20 22.89 13.28 -3.25
N VAL A 21 22.80 13.97 -2.11
CA VAL A 21 22.93 15.44 -2.04
C VAL A 21 24.28 15.92 -2.56
N LYS A 22 25.38 15.24 -2.18
CA LYS A 22 26.73 15.59 -2.60
C LYS A 22 26.95 15.37 -4.10
N GLU A 23 26.51 14.24 -4.64
CA GLU A 23 26.72 13.88 -6.05
C GLU A 23 25.90 14.76 -7.02
N ASN A 24 24.80 15.34 -6.53
CA ASN A 24 23.92 16.19 -7.32
C ASN A 24 24.05 17.70 -7.00
N ASP A 25 25.03 18.08 -6.17
CA ASP A 25 25.28 19.48 -5.75
C ASP A 25 24.03 20.21 -5.24
N LEU A 26 23.23 19.53 -4.41
CA LEU A 26 21.97 20.06 -3.91
C LEU A 26 22.20 20.93 -2.66
N PRO A 27 21.62 22.14 -2.57
CA PRO A 27 21.75 23.01 -1.39
C PRO A 27 20.83 22.52 -0.25
N THR A 28 21.11 21.34 0.29
CA THR A 28 20.22 20.64 1.24
C THR A 28 20.95 20.29 2.53
N LYS A 29 20.33 20.60 3.68
CA LYS A 29 20.79 20.17 5.01
C LYS A 29 20.05 18.90 5.44
N ILE A 30 20.80 17.86 5.77
CA ILE A 30 20.26 16.60 6.31
C ILE A 30 20.51 16.56 7.82
N ILE A 31 19.44 16.30 8.57
CA ILE A 31 19.43 16.08 10.02
C ILE A 31 18.73 14.76 10.27
N THR A 32 19.28 13.95 11.16
CA THR A 32 18.69 12.68 11.61
C THR A 32 18.59 12.69 13.12
N THR A 33 17.51 12.12 13.65
CA THR A 33 17.28 11.99 15.09
C THR A 33 16.41 10.77 15.35
N LEU A 34 16.51 10.27 16.59
CA LEU A 34 15.61 9.25 17.12
C LEU A 34 14.53 9.87 18.01
N ASP A 35 14.65 11.16 18.32
CA ASP A 35 13.64 11.92 19.02
C ASP A 35 12.61 12.44 18.01
N ARG A 36 11.39 11.90 18.12
CA ARG A 36 10.28 12.28 17.25
C ARG A 36 9.96 13.77 17.33
N ARG A 37 10.00 14.37 18.52
CA ARG A 37 9.63 15.78 18.71
C ARG A 37 10.67 16.70 18.08
N GLU A 38 11.95 16.36 18.17
CA GLU A 38 13.00 17.06 17.41
C GLU A 38 12.78 16.97 15.89
N ALA A 39 12.34 15.81 15.38
CA ALA A 39 12.07 15.62 13.96
C ALA A 39 10.83 16.40 13.46
N LEU A 40 9.88 16.68 14.33
CA LEU A 40 8.62 17.38 13.99
C LEU A 40 8.71 18.89 14.13
N LYS A 41 9.59 19.39 15.01
CA LYS A 41 9.69 20.81 15.34
C LYS A 41 9.87 21.68 14.09
N ASP A 42 9.02 22.68 13.94
CA ASP A 42 9.05 23.67 12.85
C ASP A 42 8.90 23.07 11.43
N ALA A 43 8.44 21.82 11.30
CA ALA A 43 8.26 21.19 9.99
C ALA A 43 7.11 21.82 9.19
N ASP A 44 7.28 21.93 7.86
CA ASP A 44 6.20 22.29 6.93
C ASP A 44 5.48 21.05 6.37
N TYR A 45 6.18 19.93 6.29
CA TYR A 45 5.67 18.65 5.79
C TYR A 45 6.18 17.52 6.67
N VAL A 46 5.30 16.57 6.97
CA VAL A 46 5.64 15.36 7.73
C VAL A 46 5.27 14.14 6.90
N ILE A 47 6.24 13.31 6.56
CA ILE A 47 5.99 12.10 5.75
C ILE A 47 5.99 10.87 6.66
N ASN A 48 4.84 10.23 6.81
CA ASN A 48 4.67 9.09 7.72
C ASN A 48 4.62 7.75 6.97
N MET A 49 5.70 6.96 7.09
CA MET A 49 5.85 5.63 6.47
C MET A 49 6.18 4.53 7.48
N ILE A 50 5.58 4.56 8.67
CA ILE A 50 5.92 3.62 9.74
C ILE A 50 5.29 2.24 9.55
N GLN A 51 5.95 1.21 10.09
CA GLN A 51 5.39 -0.12 10.25
C GLN A 51 5.56 -0.58 11.69
N VAL A 52 4.53 -0.36 12.51
CA VAL A 52 4.55 -0.68 13.94
C VAL A 52 4.68 -2.19 14.14
N GLY A 53 5.71 -2.60 14.90
CA GLY A 53 6.03 -4.01 15.19
C GLY A 53 6.85 -4.72 14.09
N GLY A 54 6.98 -4.12 12.91
CA GLY A 54 7.76 -4.68 11.79
C GLY A 54 7.32 -6.08 11.34
N VAL A 55 8.20 -6.74 10.56
CA VAL A 55 7.90 -8.03 9.90
C VAL A 55 7.59 -9.16 10.90
N ASN A 56 8.18 -9.13 12.09
CA ASN A 56 7.95 -10.16 13.12
C ASN A 56 6.54 -10.12 13.67
N VAL A 57 5.98 -8.93 13.89
CA VAL A 57 4.59 -8.77 14.31
C VAL A 57 3.65 -9.02 13.13
N PHE A 58 4.02 -8.57 11.93
CA PHE A 58 3.23 -8.83 10.72
C PHE A 58 3.00 -10.32 10.45
N ARG A 59 3.97 -11.18 10.81
CA ARG A 59 3.78 -12.64 10.81
C ARG A 59 2.52 -13.07 11.54
N LYS A 60 2.23 -12.47 12.71
CA LYS A 60 1.07 -12.80 13.54
C LYS A 60 -0.24 -12.34 12.91
N ASP A 61 -0.22 -11.23 12.17
CA ASP A 61 -1.39 -10.73 11.43
C ASP A 61 -1.87 -11.71 10.36
N TYR A 62 -0.95 -12.55 9.86
CA TYR A 62 -1.26 -13.61 8.91
C TYR A 62 -1.49 -14.97 9.59
N GLU A 63 -0.57 -15.43 10.45
CA GLU A 63 -0.61 -16.77 11.03
C GLU A 63 -1.79 -16.98 11.97
N ILE A 64 -2.19 -15.94 12.73
CA ILE A 64 -3.31 -16.07 13.66
C ILE A 64 -4.62 -16.26 12.89
N PRO A 65 -5.02 -15.39 11.92
CA PRO A 65 -6.24 -15.64 11.15
C PRO A 65 -6.21 -16.98 10.40
N MET A 66 -5.06 -17.34 9.81
CA MET A 66 -4.89 -18.61 9.12
C MET A 66 -5.13 -19.82 10.04
N LYS A 67 -4.66 -19.77 11.30
CA LYS A 67 -4.94 -20.83 12.30
C LYS A 67 -6.43 -21.06 12.52
N TYR A 68 -7.25 -20.03 12.36
CA TYR A 68 -8.71 -20.10 12.50
C TYR A 68 -9.44 -20.23 11.15
N GLY A 69 -8.72 -20.56 10.07
CA GLY A 69 -9.31 -20.82 8.75
C GLY A 69 -9.57 -19.57 7.90
N VAL A 70 -9.07 -18.39 8.31
CA VAL A 70 -9.16 -17.16 7.51
C VAL A 70 -7.87 -16.99 6.72
N ASP A 71 -7.91 -17.41 5.46
CA ASP A 71 -6.79 -17.27 4.53
C ASP A 71 -6.73 -15.84 3.96
N GLN A 72 -5.56 -15.21 4.05
CA GLN A 72 -5.26 -13.88 3.53
C GLN A 72 -4.06 -13.96 2.60
N CYS A 73 -4.09 -13.25 1.47
CA CYS A 73 -2.94 -13.13 0.57
C CYS A 73 -1.97 -12.05 1.08
N ILE A 74 -2.51 -10.91 1.47
CA ILE A 74 -1.78 -9.71 1.88
C ILE A 74 -1.93 -9.49 3.38
N GLY A 75 -3.17 -9.36 3.88
CA GLY A 75 -3.48 -9.25 5.32
C GLY A 75 -2.92 -7.98 5.96
N ASP A 76 -2.71 -6.91 5.20
CA ASP A 76 -2.06 -5.69 5.67
C ASP A 76 -3.00 -4.47 5.80
N THR A 77 -4.08 -4.43 5.01
CA THR A 77 -4.99 -3.27 4.97
C THR A 77 -6.40 -3.59 5.48
N MET A 78 -7.03 -4.67 5.02
CA MET A 78 -8.35 -5.09 5.50
C MET A 78 -8.33 -6.53 6.03
N GLY A 79 -9.50 -7.05 6.41
CA GLY A 79 -9.63 -8.33 7.07
C GLY A 79 -9.02 -8.35 8.48
N PRO A 80 -8.95 -9.52 9.13
CA PRO A 80 -8.42 -9.63 10.48
C PRO A 80 -6.97 -9.12 10.63
N GLY A 81 -6.11 -9.39 9.64
CA GLY A 81 -4.72 -8.91 9.66
C GLY A 81 -4.63 -7.39 9.58
N GLY A 82 -5.42 -6.76 8.69
CA GLY A 82 -5.54 -5.31 8.59
C GLY A 82 -6.07 -4.68 9.88
N ILE A 83 -7.07 -5.29 10.53
CA ILE A 83 -7.61 -4.82 11.82
C ILE A 83 -6.55 -4.91 12.92
N PHE A 84 -5.83 -6.03 13.02
CA PHE A 84 -4.75 -6.18 14.01
C PHE A 84 -3.67 -5.11 13.81
N ARG A 85 -3.34 -4.81 12.56
CA ARG A 85 -2.41 -3.73 12.22
C ARG A 85 -2.96 -2.35 12.58
N ALA A 86 -4.23 -2.07 12.28
CA ALA A 86 -4.91 -0.82 12.64
C ALA A 86 -4.80 -0.55 14.15
N LEU A 87 -5.20 -1.53 14.96
CA LEU A 87 -5.22 -1.42 16.43
C LEU A 87 -3.86 -1.09 17.05
N ARG A 88 -2.76 -1.51 16.40
CA ARG A 88 -1.40 -1.18 16.86
C ARG A 88 -0.86 0.12 16.28
N THR A 89 -1.34 0.50 15.10
CA THR A 89 -0.78 1.60 14.31
C THR A 89 -1.47 2.92 14.65
N ILE A 90 -2.80 2.90 14.76
CA ILE A 90 -3.61 4.10 15.03
C ILE A 90 -3.11 4.85 16.27
N PRO A 91 -2.92 4.22 17.44
CA PRO A 91 -2.45 4.96 18.63
C PRO A 91 -1.13 5.71 18.39
N ILE A 92 -0.18 5.08 17.68
CA ILE A 92 1.12 5.69 17.39
C ILE A 92 0.99 6.86 16.40
N VAL A 93 0.11 6.74 15.41
CA VAL A 93 -0.13 7.82 14.44
C VAL A 93 -0.87 9.00 15.10
N ILE A 94 -1.78 8.73 16.02
CA ILE A 94 -2.46 9.76 16.82
C ILE A 94 -1.46 10.47 17.75
N ASP A 95 -0.54 9.75 18.39
CA ASP A 95 0.53 10.37 19.18
C ASP A 95 1.42 11.29 18.31
N ILE A 96 1.76 10.88 17.08
CA ILE A 96 2.50 11.73 16.12
C ILE A 96 1.69 12.99 15.81
N ALA A 97 0.39 12.84 15.53
CA ALA A 97 -0.47 13.96 15.17
C ALA A 97 -0.64 14.95 16.34
N HIS A 98 -0.76 14.49 17.58
CA HIS A 98 -0.77 15.39 18.74
C HIS A 98 0.54 16.13 18.94
N ASP A 99 1.68 15.48 18.72
CA ASP A 99 2.97 16.18 18.71
C ASP A 99 3.03 17.23 17.58
N MET A 100 2.43 16.97 16.42
CA MET A 100 2.34 17.93 15.32
C MET A 100 1.46 19.14 15.66
N GLU A 101 0.32 18.94 16.33
CA GLU A 101 -0.57 20.03 16.76
C GLU A 101 0.16 21.02 17.68
N GLU A 102 1.09 20.54 18.50
CA GLU A 102 1.91 21.38 19.38
C GLU A 102 3.11 22.01 18.64
N LEU A 103 3.86 21.21 17.89
CA LEU A 103 5.20 21.58 17.42
C LEU A 103 5.23 22.15 16.00
N CYS A 104 4.26 21.80 15.16
CA CYS A 104 4.18 22.22 13.78
C CYS A 104 2.72 22.23 13.26
N PRO A 105 1.81 23.02 13.87
CA PRO A 105 0.36 22.95 13.59
C PRO A 105 -0.05 23.31 12.15
N LYS A 106 0.86 23.91 11.37
CA LYS A 106 0.64 24.26 9.97
C LYS A 106 1.13 23.20 8.99
N ALA A 107 1.85 22.18 9.48
CA ALA A 107 2.44 21.15 8.66
C ALA A 107 1.39 20.30 7.96
N LEU A 108 1.72 19.82 6.76
CA LEU A 108 0.92 18.83 6.06
C LEU A 108 1.45 17.42 6.35
N LEU A 109 0.62 16.56 6.94
CA LEU A 109 0.90 15.14 7.13
C LEU A 109 0.63 14.36 5.83
N LEU A 110 1.68 13.83 5.23
CA LEU A 110 1.63 12.91 4.08
C LEU A 110 1.73 11.47 4.58
N ASN A 111 0.59 10.80 4.73
CA ASN A 111 0.52 9.46 5.30
C ASN A 111 0.58 8.37 4.22
N TYR A 112 1.61 7.53 4.28
CA TYR A 112 1.74 6.27 3.53
C TYR A 112 1.51 5.03 4.43
N THR A 113 1.27 5.24 5.72
CA THR A 113 1.17 4.15 6.69
C THR A 113 -0.18 3.45 6.54
N ASN A 114 -0.13 2.15 6.23
CA ASN A 114 -1.29 1.25 6.24
C ASN A 114 -1.67 0.80 7.66
N PRO A 115 -2.97 0.51 7.89
CA PRO A 115 -4.08 0.56 6.93
C PRO A 115 -4.62 1.97 6.71
N MET A 116 -4.45 2.50 5.50
CA MET A 116 -4.59 3.95 5.26
C MET A 116 -6.01 4.45 5.49
N ALA A 117 -7.03 3.73 5.03
CA ALA A 117 -8.42 4.12 5.24
C ALA A 117 -8.75 4.28 6.74
N MET A 118 -8.38 3.29 7.56
CA MET A 118 -8.64 3.33 9.00
C MET A 118 -7.75 4.35 9.73
N VAL A 119 -6.49 4.51 9.32
CA VAL A 119 -5.57 5.50 9.90
C VAL A 119 -6.03 6.93 9.58
N CYS A 120 -6.36 7.22 8.33
CA CYS A 120 -6.87 8.53 7.93
C CYS A 120 -8.24 8.84 8.54
N TRP A 121 -9.10 7.84 8.70
CA TRP A 121 -10.35 8.02 9.44
C TRP A 121 -10.06 8.39 10.91
N ALA A 122 -9.20 7.65 11.61
CA ALA A 122 -8.85 7.96 12.99
C ALA A 122 -8.23 9.37 13.14
N LEU A 123 -7.36 9.78 12.20
CA LEU A 123 -6.81 11.14 12.17
C LEU A 123 -7.93 12.19 12.07
N GLY A 124 -8.89 12.00 11.16
CA GLY A 124 -10.01 12.94 10.98
C GLY A 124 -10.97 13.03 12.16
N GLU A 125 -11.07 11.97 12.98
CA GLU A 125 -11.96 11.94 14.16
C GLU A 125 -11.27 12.47 15.42
N ALA A 126 -9.98 12.20 15.59
CA ALA A 126 -9.28 12.41 16.86
C ALA A 126 -8.33 13.63 16.86
N THR A 127 -8.11 14.28 15.73
CA THR A 127 -7.09 15.33 15.59
C THR A 127 -7.57 16.45 14.66
N THR A 128 -6.80 17.53 14.62
CA THR A 128 -7.03 18.72 13.79
C THR A 128 -5.92 18.96 12.76
N VAL A 129 -4.95 18.05 12.66
CA VAL A 129 -3.84 18.18 11.70
C VAL A 129 -4.34 18.14 10.26
N ASN A 130 -3.70 18.91 9.38
CA ASN A 130 -3.93 18.78 7.95
C ASN A 130 -3.24 17.51 7.44
N PHE A 131 -3.98 16.61 6.79
CA PHE A 131 -3.40 15.35 6.30
C PHE A 131 -3.90 14.95 4.91
N ILE A 132 -3.07 14.20 4.20
CA ILE A 132 -3.39 13.51 2.95
C ILE A 132 -2.88 12.07 3.05
N GLY A 133 -3.76 11.10 2.76
CA GLY A 133 -3.38 9.70 2.54
C GLY A 133 -2.91 9.48 1.10
N LEU A 134 -1.75 8.86 0.92
CA LEU A 134 -1.15 8.63 -0.40
C LEU A 134 -0.88 7.15 -0.65
N CYS A 135 -1.53 6.58 -1.66
CA CYS A 135 -1.28 5.22 -2.15
C CYS A 135 -0.98 5.25 -3.66
N HIS A 136 -0.28 4.22 -4.15
CA HIS A 136 0.14 4.08 -5.54
C HIS A 136 -0.79 3.20 -6.39
N GLY A 137 -1.88 2.67 -5.80
CA GLY A 137 -2.75 1.65 -6.42
C GLY A 137 -3.36 2.10 -7.76
N VAL A 138 -3.82 3.35 -7.84
CA VAL A 138 -4.38 3.92 -9.08
C VAL A 138 -3.32 3.99 -10.18
N GLN A 139 -2.13 4.51 -9.86
CA GLN A 139 -1.05 4.71 -10.83
C GLN A 139 -0.55 3.38 -11.39
N THR A 140 -0.35 2.37 -10.52
CA THR A 140 0.07 1.02 -10.94
C THR A 140 -1.01 0.30 -11.75
N THR A 141 -2.28 0.52 -11.42
CA THR A 141 -3.38 -0.08 -12.20
C THR A 141 -3.53 0.57 -13.55
N LEU A 142 -3.31 1.88 -13.64
CA LEU A 142 -3.32 2.57 -14.92
C LEU A 142 -2.19 2.10 -15.85
N ASP A 143 -1.03 1.69 -15.31
CA ASP A 143 0.03 1.02 -16.09
C ASP A 143 -0.41 -0.34 -16.66
N LEU A 144 -1.34 -1.04 -16.00
CA LEU A 144 -1.93 -2.28 -16.52
C LEU A 144 -2.99 -1.98 -17.57
N ILE A 145 -3.90 -1.05 -17.27
CA ILE A 145 -4.96 -0.61 -18.19
C ILE A 145 -4.35 -0.15 -19.51
N SER A 146 -3.29 0.67 -19.47
CA SER A 146 -2.59 1.18 -20.66
C SER A 146 -2.12 0.05 -21.59
N ARG A 147 -1.55 -1.02 -21.03
CA ARG A 147 -1.14 -2.22 -21.78
C ARG A 147 -2.34 -2.97 -22.34
N TYR A 148 -3.42 -3.09 -21.58
CA TYR A 148 -4.61 -3.83 -22.01
C TYR A 148 -5.41 -3.11 -23.09
N VAL A 149 -5.32 -1.78 -23.21
CA VAL A 149 -5.99 -1.03 -24.28
C VAL A 149 -5.05 -0.53 -25.38
N ALA A 150 -3.74 -0.80 -25.25
CA ALA A 150 -2.70 -0.30 -26.15
C ALA A 150 -2.72 1.24 -26.32
N VAL A 151 -2.88 1.95 -25.21
CA VAL A 151 -2.85 3.42 -25.14
C VAL A 151 -1.86 3.82 -24.07
N ASP A 152 -0.94 4.75 -24.39
CA ASP A 152 -0.01 5.28 -23.40
C ASP A 152 -0.76 5.87 -22.21
N LYS A 153 -0.26 5.61 -21.01
CA LYS A 153 -0.90 5.99 -19.74
C LYS A 153 -1.23 7.49 -19.66
N GLU A 154 -0.35 8.31 -20.21
CA GLU A 154 -0.45 9.76 -20.24
C GLU A 154 -1.59 10.27 -21.14
N ASN A 155 -2.09 9.42 -22.03
CA ASN A 155 -3.17 9.71 -22.98
C ASN A 155 -4.51 9.09 -22.55
N ILE A 156 -4.62 8.60 -21.31
CA ILE A 156 -5.86 8.04 -20.76
C ILE A 156 -6.46 9.05 -19.77
N ASP A 157 -7.62 9.58 -20.12
CA ASP A 157 -8.45 10.35 -19.20
C ASP A 157 -9.27 9.39 -18.34
N TYR A 158 -9.22 9.54 -17.02
CA TYR A 158 -9.95 8.63 -16.12
C TYR A 158 -10.55 9.35 -14.92
N LEU A 159 -11.59 8.73 -14.36
CA LEU A 159 -12.16 9.06 -13.05
C LEU A 159 -12.03 7.82 -12.18
N CYS A 160 -11.26 7.90 -11.10
CA CYS A 160 -11.19 6.85 -10.09
C CYS A 160 -11.82 7.33 -8.79
N ALA A 161 -12.66 6.50 -8.16
CA ALA A 161 -13.31 6.85 -6.90
C ALA A 161 -13.55 5.61 -6.02
N GLY A 162 -13.49 5.82 -4.71
CA GLY A 162 -13.71 4.81 -3.68
C GLY A 162 -12.94 5.15 -2.41
N ILE A 163 -12.69 4.14 -1.59
CA ILE A 163 -11.79 4.24 -0.44
C ILE A 163 -10.45 3.56 -0.78
N ASN A 164 -9.40 3.85 0.00
CA ASN A 164 -8.10 3.20 -0.20
C ASN A 164 -8.24 1.66 -0.28
N HIS A 165 -7.65 1.07 -1.32
CA HIS A 165 -7.68 -0.36 -1.66
C HIS A 165 -9.07 -0.92 -2.04
N MET A 166 -10.07 -0.06 -2.27
CA MET A 166 -11.41 -0.41 -2.75
C MET A 166 -11.95 0.69 -3.67
N ASP A 167 -11.15 1.13 -4.62
CA ASP A 167 -11.49 2.15 -5.60
C ASP A 167 -11.63 1.60 -7.02
N TRP A 168 -12.45 2.30 -7.80
CA TRP A 168 -12.96 1.86 -9.09
C TRP A 168 -12.72 2.93 -10.15
N PHE A 169 -12.28 2.50 -11.33
CA PHE A 169 -12.17 3.38 -12.50
C PHE A 169 -13.56 3.60 -13.10
N LEU A 170 -14.29 4.61 -12.65
CA LEU A 170 -15.65 4.89 -13.13
C LEU A 170 -15.68 5.41 -14.58
N LYS A 171 -14.55 5.90 -15.08
CA LYS A 171 -14.38 6.42 -16.44
C LYS A 171 -12.99 6.06 -16.95
N LEU A 172 -12.90 5.60 -18.20
CA LEU A 172 -11.65 5.36 -18.93
C LEU A 172 -11.85 5.82 -20.37
N GLU A 173 -11.18 6.88 -20.78
CA GLU A 173 -11.34 7.48 -22.10
C GLU A 173 -10.00 7.84 -22.76
N LYS A 174 -10.02 7.88 -24.09
CA LYS A 174 -8.99 8.53 -24.90
C LYS A 174 -9.68 9.44 -25.90
N ASP A 175 -9.34 10.73 -25.89
CA ASP A 175 -9.92 11.73 -26.81
C ASP A 175 -11.47 11.70 -26.80
N GLY A 176 -12.06 11.52 -25.61
CA GLY A 176 -13.51 11.41 -25.41
C GLY A 176 -14.15 10.08 -25.84
N ARG A 177 -13.35 9.07 -26.23
CA ARG A 177 -13.85 7.72 -26.58
C ARG A 177 -13.68 6.76 -25.41
N ASP A 178 -14.77 6.10 -25.02
CA ASP A 178 -14.76 5.10 -23.96
C ASP A 178 -13.87 3.89 -24.31
N LEU A 179 -12.94 3.59 -23.40
CA LEU A 179 -11.98 2.49 -23.50
C LEU A 179 -12.51 1.19 -22.88
N TYR A 180 -13.59 1.24 -22.09
CA TYR A 180 -14.13 0.05 -21.45
C TYR A 180 -14.52 -1.09 -22.40
N PRO A 181 -15.11 -0.86 -23.59
CA PRO A 181 -15.41 -1.94 -24.53
C PRO A 181 -14.16 -2.75 -24.90
N ILE A 182 -13.08 -2.07 -25.28
CA ILE A 182 -11.81 -2.71 -25.65
C ILE A 182 -11.17 -3.38 -24.42
N PHE A 183 -11.20 -2.69 -23.27
CA PHE A 183 -10.67 -3.24 -22.02
C PHE A 183 -11.38 -4.55 -21.63
N LYS A 184 -12.71 -4.56 -21.67
CA LYS A 184 -13.55 -5.72 -21.35
C LYS A 184 -13.35 -6.87 -22.33
N GLU A 185 -13.13 -6.59 -23.61
CA GLU A 185 -12.78 -7.64 -24.57
C GLU A 185 -11.39 -8.21 -24.28
N ASN A 186 -10.41 -7.35 -24.02
CA ASN A 186 -9.02 -7.77 -23.86
C ASN A 186 -8.78 -8.52 -22.55
N ILE A 187 -9.44 -8.15 -21.45
CA ILE A 187 -9.23 -8.83 -20.16
C ILE A 187 -9.64 -10.30 -20.17
N GLU A 188 -10.49 -10.72 -21.12
CA GLU A 188 -10.91 -12.11 -21.31
C GLU A 188 -9.83 -12.97 -21.97
N LYS A 189 -8.82 -12.35 -22.59
CA LYS A 189 -7.71 -13.07 -23.23
C LYS A 189 -6.91 -13.83 -22.16
N PRO A 190 -6.57 -15.11 -22.36
CA PRO A 190 -5.91 -15.94 -21.36
C PRO A 190 -4.66 -15.29 -20.73
N GLU A 191 -3.84 -14.62 -21.55
CA GLU A 191 -2.61 -13.94 -21.14
C GLU A 191 -2.85 -12.73 -20.21
N TYR A 192 -4.03 -12.13 -20.23
CA TYR A 192 -4.41 -11.03 -19.35
C TYR A 192 -5.25 -11.54 -18.18
N TYR A 193 -6.26 -12.36 -18.46
CA TYR A 193 -7.14 -12.94 -17.45
C TYR A 193 -6.38 -13.65 -16.33
N ILE A 194 -5.28 -14.35 -16.67
CA ILE A 194 -4.44 -15.03 -15.68
C ILE A 194 -3.93 -14.09 -14.57
N ASN A 195 -3.64 -12.83 -14.90
CA ASN A 195 -3.20 -11.82 -13.94
C ASN A 195 -4.37 -11.18 -13.17
N GLU A 196 -5.58 -11.30 -13.72
CA GLU A 196 -6.72 -10.46 -13.36
C GLU A 196 -7.94 -11.23 -12.87
N LYS A 197 -7.83 -12.54 -12.63
CA LYS A 197 -8.98 -13.43 -12.35
C LYS A 197 -10.01 -12.81 -11.42
N VAL A 198 -9.61 -12.38 -10.22
CA VAL A 198 -10.54 -11.83 -9.22
C VAL A 198 -11.10 -10.46 -9.66
N ARG A 199 -10.24 -9.55 -10.13
CA ARG A 199 -10.68 -8.23 -10.59
C ARG A 199 -11.59 -8.31 -11.82
N GLY A 200 -11.32 -9.24 -12.73
CA GLY A 200 -12.13 -9.56 -13.90
C GLY A 200 -13.52 -10.03 -13.49
N GLU A 201 -13.62 -11.01 -12.59
CA GLU A 201 -14.93 -11.47 -12.08
C GLU A 201 -15.71 -10.35 -11.41
N VAL A 202 -15.06 -9.54 -10.57
CA VAL A 202 -15.70 -8.39 -9.93
C VAL A 202 -16.17 -7.38 -10.98
N MET A 203 -15.36 -7.06 -11.99
CA MET A 203 -15.77 -6.17 -13.08
C MET A 203 -16.97 -6.72 -13.88
N ARG A 204 -17.05 -8.03 -14.12
CA ARG A 204 -18.23 -8.63 -14.80
C ARG A 204 -19.53 -8.34 -14.04
N HIS A 205 -19.48 -8.29 -12.71
CA HIS A 205 -20.65 -8.06 -11.87
C HIS A 205 -20.99 -6.59 -11.67
N PHE A 206 -19.99 -5.74 -11.49
CA PHE A 206 -20.18 -4.33 -11.12
C PHE A 206 -19.99 -3.35 -12.30
N GLY A 207 -19.42 -3.82 -13.41
CA GLY A 207 -19.25 -3.05 -14.64
C GLY A 207 -17.96 -2.23 -14.74
N TYR A 208 -17.23 -2.05 -13.64
CA TYR A 208 -16.02 -1.22 -13.55
C TYR A 208 -14.81 -2.01 -13.01
N PHE A 209 -13.61 -1.60 -13.38
CA PHE A 209 -12.35 -2.23 -12.94
C PHE A 209 -11.82 -1.60 -11.65
N MET A 210 -11.14 -2.40 -10.82
CA MET A 210 -10.62 -2.00 -9.50
C MET A 210 -9.10 -1.91 -9.47
N THR A 211 -8.56 -1.13 -8.53
CA THR A 211 -7.11 -0.93 -8.35
C THR A 211 -6.36 -2.15 -7.81
N GLU A 212 -6.93 -2.88 -6.86
CA GLU A 212 -6.16 -3.85 -6.11
C GLU A 212 -5.96 -5.19 -6.83
N SER A 213 -4.72 -5.68 -6.83
CA SER A 213 -4.34 -6.96 -7.45
C SER A 213 -5.24 -8.13 -7.06
N THR A 214 -5.28 -9.17 -7.90
CA THR A 214 -6.07 -10.40 -7.69
C THR A 214 -5.97 -10.93 -6.26
N GLY A 215 -4.75 -11.10 -5.73
CA GLY A 215 -4.54 -11.59 -4.38
C GLY A 215 -5.07 -10.65 -3.30
N HIS A 216 -4.88 -9.35 -3.48
CA HIS A 216 -5.30 -8.34 -2.51
C HIS A 216 -6.83 -8.18 -2.48
N LEU A 217 -7.49 -8.14 -3.64
CA LEU A 217 -8.96 -8.08 -3.71
C LEU A 217 -9.60 -9.40 -3.22
N SER A 218 -8.93 -10.55 -3.41
CA SER A 218 -9.49 -11.86 -3.05
C SER A 218 -9.81 -12.02 -1.56
N GLU A 219 -9.07 -11.35 -0.68
CA GLU A 219 -9.29 -11.42 0.78
C GLU A 219 -10.33 -10.44 1.29
N TYR A 220 -10.76 -9.48 0.47
CA TYR A 220 -11.73 -8.45 0.82
C TYR A 220 -13.17 -8.91 0.58
N LEU A 221 -13.33 -9.88 -0.31
CA LEU A 221 -14.61 -10.36 -0.76
C LEU A 221 -14.78 -11.84 -0.37
N PRO A 222 -15.94 -12.23 0.19
CA PRO A 222 -16.12 -13.56 0.78
C PRO A 222 -16.17 -14.71 -0.23
N TRP A 223 -16.06 -14.44 -1.54
CA TRP A 223 -16.28 -15.44 -2.59
C TRP A 223 -15.02 -16.18 -3.03
N PHE A 224 -13.86 -15.54 -2.96
CA PHE A 224 -12.65 -16.01 -3.65
C PHE A 224 -11.74 -16.88 -2.79
N ARG A 225 -11.71 -16.66 -1.47
CA ARG A 225 -10.86 -17.42 -0.53
C ARG A 225 -11.63 -18.37 0.39
N LYS A 226 -12.92 -18.59 0.13
CA LYS A 226 -13.83 -19.36 1.02
C LYS A 226 -13.56 -20.86 1.13
N ASN A 227 -12.89 -21.46 0.14
CA ASN A 227 -12.53 -22.89 0.14
C ASN A 227 -11.46 -23.20 -0.90
N LYS A 228 -10.91 -24.42 -0.86
CA LYS A 228 -9.86 -24.90 -1.77
C LYS A 228 -10.25 -24.83 -3.26
N LYS A 229 -11.53 -25.08 -3.60
CA LYS A 229 -12.00 -24.98 -4.99
C LYS A 229 -11.91 -23.54 -5.50
N ALA A 230 -12.32 -22.56 -4.69
CA ALA A 230 -12.22 -21.14 -5.04
C ALA A 230 -10.76 -20.69 -5.13
N LEU A 231 -9.91 -21.09 -4.18
CA LEU A 231 -8.47 -20.78 -4.21
C LEU A 231 -7.79 -21.32 -5.46
N ASN A 232 -8.04 -22.59 -5.81
CA ASN A 232 -7.47 -23.22 -7.00
C ASN A 232 -7.97 -22.61 -8.32
N LEU A 233 -9.08 -21.87 -8.30
CA LEU A 233 -9.67 -21.27 -9.50
C LEU A 233 -9.24 -19.81 -9.68
N TYR A 234 -9.20 -19.05 -8.59
CA TYR A 234 -9.04 -17.59 -8.62
C TYR A 234 -7.74 -17.08 -7.99
N CYS A 235 -7.03 -17.92 -7.24
CA CYS A 235 -5.87 -17.54 -6.42
C CYS A 235 -4.71 -18.53 -6.59
N ASP A 236 -4.54 -19.04 -7.81
CA ASP A 236 -3.59 -20.07 -8.23
C ASP A 236 -2.28 -19.51 -8.80
N GLU A 237 -2.16 -18.19 -8.89
CA GLU A 237 -0.95 -17.50 -9.34
C GLU A 237 -0.03 -17.11 -8.16
N PRO A 238 1.30 -17.04 -8.36
CA PRO A 238 2.26 -16.77 -7.30
C PRO A 238 2.16 -15.36 -6.76
N ALA A 239 2.71 -15.14 -5.56
CA ALA A 239 2.77 -13.84 -4.89
C ALA A 239 1.40 -13.14 -4.86
N PHE A 240 1.32 -11.92 -5.36
CA PHE A 240 0.12 -11.09 -5.38
C PHE A 240 -0.97 -11.62 -6.35
N GLY A 241 -0.70 -12.72 -7.06
CA GLY A 241 -1.68 -13.46 -7.85
C GLY A 241 -2.66 -14.31 -7.01
N GLY A 242 -2.46 -14.45 -5.70
CA GLY A 242 -3.39 -15.14 -4.80
C GLY A 242 -2.76 -16.02 -3.73
N GLU A 243 -1.44 -16.17 -3.74
CA GLU A 243 -0.68 -17.02 -2.83
C GLU A 243 -0.90 -16.63 -1.35
N SER A 244 -1.40 -17.56 -0.53
CA SER A 244 -1.75 -17.33 0.89
C SER A 244 -0.57 -16.80 1.71
N GLY A 245 -0.60 -15.56 2.19
CA GLY A 245 0.50 -14.92 2.94
C GLY A 245 1.66 -14.40 2.08
N ALA A 246 1.41 -14.16 0.78
CA ALA A 246 2.37 -13.61 -0.17
C ALA A 246 3.10 -12.37 0.37
N TYR A 247 2.37 -11.39 0.91
CA TYR A 247 2.99 -10.12 1.31
C TYR A 247 3.89 -10.28 2.53
N TYR A 248 3.48 -11.09 3.52
CA TYR A 248 4.35 -11.43 4.64
C TYR A 248 5.65 -12.11 4.16
N ARG A 249 5.54 -13.10 3.26
CA ARG A 249 6.72 -13.78 2.69
C ARG A 249 7.61 -12.82 1.93
N TRP A 250 7.04 -11.91 1.15
CA TRP A 250 7.77 -10.86 0.47
C TRP A 250 8.52 -9.95 1.45
N CYS A 251 7.83 -9.40 2.45
CA CYS A 251 8.44 -8.54 3.46
C CYS A 251 9.58 -9.24 4.21
N LYS A 252 9.43 -10.53 4.53
CA LYS A 252 10.48 -11.35 5.14
C LYS A 252 11.69 -11.49 4.22
N LYS A 253 11.47 -11.89 2.96
CA LYS A 253 12.53 -12.01 1.96
C LYS A 253 13.30 -10.71 1.77
N VAL A 254 12.60 -9.57 1.70
CA VAL A 254 13.21 -8.25 1.62
C VAL A 254 14.01 -7.94 2.89
N ALA A 255 13.44 -8.15 4.07
CA ALA A 255 14.14 -7.92 5.33
C ALA A 255 15.43 -8.74 5.45
N ASP A 256 15.39 -10.04 5.11
CA ASP A 256 16.55 -10.94 5.15
C ASP A 256 17.64 -10.49 4.15
N LYS A 257 17.23 -9.96 2.99
CA LYS A 257 18.14 -9.44 1.95
C LYS A 257 18.90 -8.21 2.44
N PHE A 258 18.22 -7.25 3.06
CA PHE A 258 18.83 -6.02 3.61
C PHE A 258 19.61 -6.21 4.92
N GLU A 259 19.45 -7.37 5.58
CA GLU A 259 20.29 -7.76 6.71
C GLU A 259 21.66 -8.29 6.25
N LYS A 260 21.71 -8.93 5.08
CA LYS A 260 22.92 -9.57 4.56
C LYS A 260 23.74 -8.68 3.63
N VAL A 261 23.10 -7.72 2.97
CA VAL A 261 23.72 -6.87 1.94
C VAL A 261 23.28 -5.44 2.15
N ASP A 262 24.24 -4.51 2.09
CA ASP A 262 23.95 -3.09 1.99
C ASP A 262 23.78 -2.72 0.51
N TYR A 263 22.59 -2.24 0.14
CA TYR A 263 22.24 -1.81 -1.22
C TYR A 263 22.28 -0.29 -1.38
N LEU A 264 22.63 0.43 -0.32
CA LEU A 264 22.67 1.88 -0.22
C LEU A 264 24.09 2.41 -0.43
#